data_AF-A0A2I0B4P7-F1
#
_entry.id   AF-A0A2I0B4P7-F1
#
_cell.length_a   1.000
_cell.length_b   1.000
_cell.length_c   1.000
_cell.angle_alpha   90.00
_cell.angle_beta   90.00
_cell.angle_gamma   90.00
#
_symmetry.space_group_name_H-M   'P 1'
#
loop_
_entity.id
_entity.type
_entity.pdbx_description
1 polymer ?
#
loop_
_entity_poly.entity_id
_entity_poly.type
_entity_poly.pdbx_seq_one_letter_code
_entity_poly.pdbx_strand_id
1 'polypeptide(L)'
;MASALALVSSSLFLTFLSSSSSSSSAELLRFEHPTKHDGSLSLIVVGDWGRKGECNQSQVAKQTAWPESKTRPSRSPSPTSTRPRVFRSNVLGNHDYRGDVLAQLSPVLRKIDSRWLCLRSFILQTEIADFFFVDTTPFVLKYWRRPKDHHYDWREVSPRNQYINTLLQDLDGALKESIAPWKFVVGHHTMRSVSKHGDTEELLEKLLPVLKEHGVDIYINGHDHCLEHISSKDSSIQYLTSGGGSNAWRGTYTPNDDELQFFYDGQGFMAMEVMAASVKIKFYDVFGQVQRAEFNKALRYVYQAKNREMRISRVEEKEKGRNAEDRQIGRVRR
;
A
#
# COMPACT_ATOMS: atom_id res chain seq x y z
N MET A 1 -79.09 31.51 29.99
CA MET A 1 -77.66 31.18 30.09
C MET A 1 -77.28 30.40 28.86
N ALA A 2 -76.27 30.87 28.13
CA ALA A 2 -76.03 30.56 26.73
C ALA A 2 -75.44 29.16 26.50
N SER A 3 -75.98 28.47 25.48
CA SER A 3 -75.40 27.26 24.87
C SER A 3 -74.30 27.66 23.89
N ALA A 4 -73.10 27.13 24.06
CA ALA A 4 -72.00 27.26 23.11
C ALA A 4 -71.66 25.87 22.54
N LEU A 5 -72.00 25.65 21.27
CA LEU A 5 -71.46 24.57 20.45
C LEU A 5 -70.02 24.94 20.06
N ALA A 6 -69.06 24.12 20.45
CA ALA A 6 -67.68 24.22 19.98
C ALA A 6 -67.48 23.26 18.79
N LEU A 7 -67.23 23.83 17.61
CA LEU A 7 -66.74 23.17 16.41
C LEU A 7 -65.33 22.63 16.65
N VAL A 8 -65.12 21.33 16.45
CA VAL A 8 -63.79 20.71 16.42
C VAL A 8 -63.23 20.88 15.00
N SER A 9 -62.25 21.76 14.85
CA SER A 9 -61.45 21.91 13.64
C SER A 9 -60.30 20.90 13.68
N SER A 10 -60.30 19.91 12.79
CA SER A 10 -59.16 19.02 12.56
C SER A 10 -58.10 19.74 11.72
N SER A 11 -57.07 20.29 12.37
CA SER A 11 -55.85 20.72 11.69
C SER A 11 -54.95 19.51 11.44
N LEU A 12 -54.83 19.14 10.16
CA LEU A 12 -53.90 18.12 9.69
C LEU A 12 -52.47 18.69 9.73
N PHE A 13 -51.73 18.42 10.80
CA PHE A 13 -50.30 18.70 10.85
C PHE A 13 -49.56 17.67 9.98
N LEU A 14 -49.14 18.07 8.78
CA LEU A 14 -48.12 17.34 8.02
C LEU A 14 -46.80 17.47 8.79
N THR A 15 -46.43 16.43 9.53
CA THR A 15 -45.06 16.28 10.02
C THR A 15 -44.18 15.90 8.83
N PHE A 16 -43.44 16.87 8.30
CA PHE A 16 -42.25 16.57 7.52
C PHE A 16 -41.27 15.86 8.47
N LEU A 17 -41.24 14.52 8.43
CA LEU A 17 -40.06 13.80 8.87
C LEU A 17 -38.94 14.21 7.93
N SER A 18 -38.16 15.21 8.34
CA SER A 18 -36.81 15.38 7.84
C SER A 18 -36.06 14.11 8.23
N SER A 19 -36.05 13.15 7.31
CA SER A 19 -35.07 12.07 7.31
C SER A 19 -33.72 12.77 7.18
N SER A 20 -33.11 13.07 8.33
CA SER A 20 -31.70 13.31 8.41
C SER A 20 -31.04 12.01 7.99
N SER A 21 -30.80 11.89 6.68
CA SER A 21 -29.85 10.97 6.13
C SER A 21 -28.53 11.34 6.80
N SER A 22 -28.23 10.69 7.92
CA SER A 22 -26.89 10.66 8.47
C SER A 22 -26.04 10.00 7.40
N SER A 23 -25.49 10.83 6.51
CA SER A 23 -24.39 10.45 5.64
C SER A 23 -23.24 10.14 6.57
N SER A 24 -23.17 8.90 7.03
CA SER A 24 -21.98 8.38 7.71
C SER A 24 -20.93 8.17 6.63
N SER A 25 -20.39 9.27 6.11
CA SER A 25 -19.10 9.24 5.43
C SER A 25 -18.10 8.84 6.51
N ALA A 26 -17.67 7.59 6.51
CA ALA A 26 -16.60 7.15 7.39
C ALA A 26 -15.29 7.67 6.79
N GLU A 27 -15.04 8.96 6.93
CA GLU A 27 -13.85 9.60 6.35
C GLU A 27 -12.58 8.90 6.84
N LEU A 28 -11.71 8.54 5.90
CA LEU A 28 -10.41 7.95 6.23
C LEU A 28 -9.59 8.95 7.04
N LEU A 29 -9.27 8.60 8.29
CA LEU A 29 -8.44 9.45 9.15
C LEU A 29 -7.09 9.74 8.47
N ARG A 30 -6.69 11.00 8.49
CA ARG A 30 -5.46 11.50 7.87
C ARG A 30 -4.43 11.83 8.95
N PHE A 31 -3.20 11.40 8.73
CA PHE A 31 -2.06 11.69 9.59
C PHE A 31 -0.94 12.29 8.75
N GLU A 32 -0.29 13.32 9.26
CA GLU A 32 0.86 13.91 8.58
C GLU A 32 2.17 13.31 9.08
N HIS A 33 3.09 13.09 8.15
CA HIS A 33 4.47 12.76 8.45
C HIS A 33 5.41 13.60 7.57
N PRO A 34 6.24 14.47 8.18
CA PRO A 34 7.14 15.32 7.42
C PRO A 34 8.23 14.48 6.76
N THR A 35 8.78 14.98 5.66
CA THR A 35 9.99 14.41 5.08
C THR A 35 11.20 14.70 5.96
N LYS A 36 12.32 14.04 5.67
CA LYS A 36 13.61 14.37 6.26
C LYS A 36 14.08 15.75 5.77
N HIS A 37 15.10 16.32 6.41
CA HIS A 37 15.69 17.60 6.00
C HIS A 37 16.18 17.65 4.54
N ASP A 38 16.49 16.51 3.93
CA ASP A 38 16.89 16.39 2.52
C ASP A 38 15.69 16.18 1.57
N GLY A 39 14.45 16.27 2.08
CA GLY A 39 13.23 16.08 1.32
C GLY A 39 12.90 14.62 1.01
N SER A 40 13.61 13.65 1.61
CA SER A 40 13.37 12.22 1.38
C SER A 40 12.54 11.56 2.49
N LEU A 41 11.98 10.38 2.18
CA LEU A 41 11.46 9.45 3.18
C LEU A 41 12.31 8.17 3.19
N SER A 42 12.46 7.57 4.37
CA SER A 42 13.03 6.23 4.49
C SER A 42 12.12 5.34 5.31
N LEU A 43 11.81 4.18 4.73
CA LEU A 43 10.82 3.26 5.27
C LEU A 43 11.45 1.89 5.44
N ILE A 44 11.03 1.21 6.49
CA ILE A 44 11.22 -0.22 6.68
C ILE A 44 9.84 -0.85 6.67
N VAL A 45 9.64 -1.82 5.79
CA VAL A 45 8.35 -2.50 5.60
C VAL A 45 8.50 -3.94 6.01
N VAL A 46 7.74 -4.33 7.03
CA VAL A 46 7.74 -5.67 7.61
C VAL A 46 6.29 -6.13 7.75
N GLY A 47 5.96 -7.27 7.17
CA GLY A 47 4.65 -7.92 7.27
C GLY A 47 4.73 -9.26 8.03
N ASP A 48 3.56 -9.78 8.36
CA ASP A 48 3.37 -11.08 9.04
C ASP A 48 4.20 -11.25 10.32
N TRP A 49 4.34 -10.16 11.06
CA TRP A 49 5.05 -10.08 12.33
C TRP A 49 4.21 -10.60 13.50
N GLY A 50 4.86 -11.08 14.57
CA GLY A 50 4.20 -11.37 15.85
C GLY A 50 3.51 -12.74 15.94
N ARG A 51 3.78 -13.65 14.99
CA ARG A 51 3.11 -14.96 14.97
C ARG A 51 3.52 -15.79 16.20
N LYS A 52 2.55 -16.04 17.09
CA LYS A 52 2.77 -16.73 18.38
C LYS A 52 3.81 -16.04 19.28
N GLY A 53 3.78 -14.71 19.35
CA GLY A 53 4.60 -13.92 20.29
C GLY A 53 6.01 -13.61 19.77
N GLU A 54 6.83 -14.62 19.46
CA GLU A 54 8.24 -14.42 19.07
C GLU A 54 8.78 -15.38 17.99
N CYS A 55 7.95 -16.24 17.41
CA CYS A 55 8.41 -17.31 16.52
C CYS A 55 9.30 -16.79 15.37
N ASN A 56 10.58 -17.17 15.41
CA ASN A 56 11.63 -16.87 14.42
C ASN A 56 11.85 -15.40 14.03
N GLN A 57 11.27 -14.41 14.72
CA GLN A 57 11.31 -13.01 14.24
C GLN A 57 12.49 -12.18 14.81
N SER A 58 13.14 -12.64 15.89
CA SER A 58 14.16 -11.86 16.61
C SER A 58 15.33 -11.42 15.73
N GLN A 59 15.71 -12.23 14.75
CA GLN A 59 16.82 -11.88 13.85
C GLN A 59 16.42 -10.78 12.86
N VAL A 60 15.21 -10.84 12.28
CA VAL A 60 14.65 -9.73 11.48
C VAL A 60 14.51 -8.46 12.35
N ALA A 61 14.16 -8.62 13.63
CA ALA A 61 13.96 -7.50 14.55
C ALA A 61 15.28 -6.75 14.79
N LYS A 62 16.38 -7.51 14.95
CA LYS A 62 17.73 -6.95 15.08
C LYS A 62 18.13 -6.15 13.84
N GLN A 63 17.81 -6.64 12.64
CA GLN A 63 18.14 -5.94 11.39
C GLN A 63 17.32 -4.66 11.20
N THR A 64 16.06 -4.67 11.62
CA THR A 64 15.14 -3.52 11.46
C THR A 64 15.25 -2.49 12.58
N ALA A 65 15.93 -2.81 13.69
CA ALA A 65 16.19 -1.89 14.80
C ALA A 65 17.14 -0.73 14.45
N TRP A 66 17.93 -0.85 13.37
CA TRP A 66 18.85 0.19 12.88
C TRP A 66 18.59 0.60 11.42
N PRO A 67 17.46 1.28 11.14
CA PRO A 67 17.04 1.63 9.78
C PRO A 67 18.07 2.48 9.02
N GLU A 68 18.74 3.41 9.72
CA GLU A 68 19.68 4.35 9.09
C GLU A 68 20.82 3.65 8.35
N SER A 69 21.29 2.51 8.86
CA SER A 69 22.34 1.71 8.21
C SER A 69 21.89 1.06 6.90
N LYS A 70 20.57 0.91 6.72
CA LYS A 70 19.95 0.20 5.57
C LYS A 70 19.32 1.16 4.56
N THR A 71 19.08 2.41 4.94
CA THR A 71 18.40 3.42 4.09
C THR A 71 19.24 4.64 3.75
N ARG A 72 20.52 4.71 4.16
CA ARG A 72 21.45 5.79 3.74
C ARG A 72 22.52 5.27 2.78
N PRO A 73 22.97 6.10 1.81
CA PRO A 73 24.23 5.88 1.13
C PRO A 73 25.39 6.08 2.12
N SER A 74 26.41 5.21 2.03
CA SER A 74 27.66 5.14 2.80
C SER A 74 28.28 6.47 3.30
N ARG A 75 27.73 7.05 4.37
CA ARG A 75 28.41 8.06 5.20
C ARG A 75 28.41 7.59 6.65
N SER A 76 29.59 7.62 7.26
CA SER A 76 29.81 7.27 8.66
C SER A 76 28.85 8.04 9.57
N PRO A 77 28.20 7.39 10.55
CA PRO A 77 27.29 8.08 11.46
C PRO A 77 28.09 9.04 12.36
N SER A 78 27.62 10.29 12.49
CA SER A 78 28.17 11.23 13.46
C SER A 78 27.76 10.82 14.88
N PRO A 79 28.64 10.92 15.91
CA PRO A 79 28.36 10.42 17.26
C PRO A 79 27.26 11.18 18.02
N THR A 80 26.76 12.28 17.44
CA THR A 80 25.77 13.18 18.04
C THR A 80 24.34 12.98 17.51
N SER A 81 24.08 11.94 16.72
CA SER A 81 22.75 11.68 16.19
C SER A 81 21.79 11.22 17.30
N THR A 82 20.85 12.10 17.66
CA THR A 82 19.63 11.71 18.38
C THR A 82 18.95 10.56 17.64
N ARG A 83 18.60 9.47 18.35
CA ARG A 83 17.90 8.32 17.74
C ARG A 83 16.72 8.82 16.89
N PRO A 84 16.59 8.39 15.64
CA PRO A 84 15.52 8.84 14.77
C PRO A 84 14.16 8.54 15.40
N ARG A 85 13.21 9.47 15.28
CA ARG A 85 11.81 9.23 15.67
C ARG A 85 11.24 8.20 14.71
N VAL A 86 11.14 6.95 15.15
CA VAL A 86 10.52 5.87 14.39
C VAL A 86 9.00 5.96 14.60
N PHE A 87 8.28 6.27 13.54
CA PHE A 87 6.82 6.17 13.49
C PHE A 87 6.42 4.80 12.94
N ARG A 88 5.44 4.12 13.55
CA ARG A 88 4.98 2.79 13.09
C ARG A 88 3.51 2.83 12.71
N SER A 89 3.25 2.67 11.42
CA SER A 89 1.91 2.51 10.85
C SER A 89 1.63 1.04 10.59
N ASN A 90 0.53 0.51 11.10
CA ASN A 90 0.18 -0.90 11.03
C ASN A 90 -1.23 -1.06 10.45
N VAL A 91 -1.43 -2.12 9.67
CA VAL A 91 -2.73 -2.57 9.14
C VAL A 91 -2.99 -3.96 9.69
N LEU A 92 -4.27 -4.28 9.90
CA LEU A 92 -4.68 -5.58 10.42
C LEU A 92 -4.59 -6.66 9.34
N GLY A 93 -4.08 -7.83 9.74
CA GLY A 93 -4.12 -9.02 8.93
C GLY A 93 -5.20 -10.00 9.32
N ASN A 94 -5.30 -11.08 8.55
CA ASN A 94 -6.28 -12.14 8.79
C ASN A 94 -6.06 -12.87 10.13
N HIS A 95 -4.90 -12.74 10.76
CA HIS A 95 -4.61 -13.33 12.07
C HIS A 95 -5.03 -12.40 13.22
N ASP A 96 -4.96 -11.08 13.05
CA ASP A 96 -5.50 -10.12 14.02
C ASP A 96 -7.01 -10.26 14.13
N TYR A 97 -7.67 -10.44 12.98
CA TYR A 97 -9.08 -10.77 12.92
C TYR A 97 -9.46 -12.10 13.58
N ARG A 98 -8.53 -13.02 13.78
CA ARG A 98 -8.80 -14.25 14.56
C ARG A 98 -8.71 -14.04 16.06
N GLY A 99 -8.13 -12.92 16.48
CA GLY A 99 -8.06 -12.48 17.87
C GLY A 99 -9.12 -11.43 18.17
N ASP A 100 -8.74 -10.44 19.00
CA ASP A 100 -9.56 -9.29 19.33
C ASP A 100 -9.09 -8.08 18.52
N VAL A 101 -9.86 -7.70 17.50
CA VAL A 101 -9.50 -6.58 16.63
C VAL A 101 -9.59 -5.26 17.38
N LEU A 102 -10.62 -5.08 18.22
CA LEU A 102 -10.81 -3.84 18.96
C LEU A 102 -9.68 -3.58 19.96
N ALA A 103 -9.07 -4.65 20.50
CA ALA A 103 -7.87 -4.53 21.32
C ALA A 103 -6.68 -3.97 20.53
N GLN A 104 -6.43 -4.44 19.30
CA GLN A 104 -5.36 -3.96 18.43
C GLN A 104 -5.55 -2.50 17.99
N LEU A 105 -6.81 -2.10 17.80
CA LEU A 105 -7.23 -0.74 17.42
C LEU A 105 -7.31 0.23 18.61
N SER A 106 -7.16 -0.27 19.84
CA SER A 106 -7.41 0.52 21.03
C SER A 106 -6.42 1.70 21.15
N PRO A 107 -6.91 2.93 21.37
CA PRO A 107 -6.03 4.08 21.60
C PRO A 107 -5.18 3.93 22.88
N VAL A 108 -5.51 2.98 23.77
CA VAL A 108 -4.69 2.65 24.94
C VAL A 108 -3.32 2.14 24.52
N LEU A 109 -3.20 1.35 23.43
CA LEU A 109 -1.90 0.89 22.94
C LEU A 109 -0.98 2.05 22.54
N ARG A 110 -1.56 3.12 21.97
CA ARG A 110 -0.82 4.34 21.64
C ARG A 110 -0.40 5.15 22.88
N LYS A 111 -1.08 4.98 24.01
CA LYS A 111 -0.64 5.55 25.30
C LYS A 111 0.53 4.76 25.89
N ILE A 112 0.61 3.46 25.62
CA ILE A 112 1.74 2.60 26.04
C ILE A 112 2.95 2.85 25.16
N ASP A 113 2.78 2.88 23.83
CA ASP A 113 3.81 3.21 22.86
C ASP A 113 3.27 4.23 21.85
N SER A 114 3.70 5.48 21.97
CA SER A 114 3.24 6.57 21.11
C SER A 114 3.59 6.40 19.63
N ARG A 115 4.51 5.48 19.32
CA ARG A 115 4.88 5.12 17.95
C ARG A 115 3.86 4.19 17.30
N TRP A 116 3.01 3.53 18.09
CA TRP A 116 1.99 2.59 17.62
C TRP A 116 0.79 3.33 17.02
N LEU A 117 0.69 3.31 15.69
CA LEU A 117 -0.54 3.63 14.97
C LEU A 117 -1.06 2.36 14.32
N CYS A 118 -2.23 1.89 14.75
CA CYS A 118 -2.95 0.80 14.11
C CYS A 118 -4.41 1.20 13.98
N LEU A 119 -4.87 1.25 12.74
CA LEU A 119 -6.27 1.52 12.37
C LEU A 119 -6.64 0.53 11.25
N ARG A 120 -7.94 0.37 10.98
CA ARG A 120 -8.41 -0.48 9.87
C ARG A 120 -7.94 0.06 8.52
N SER A 121 -8.36 1.29 8.23
CA SER A 121 -8.00 2.04 7.03
C SER A 121 -7.76 3.50 7.41
N PHE A 122 -6.72 4.11 6.84
CA PHE A 122 -6.31 5.47 7.14
C PHE A 122 -5.29 5.96 6.10
N ILE A 123 -5.01 7.26 6.10
CA ILE A 123 -4.07 7.87 5.18
C ILE A 123 -2.91 8.47 5.98
N LEU A 124 -1.69 8.17 5.55
CA LEU A 124 -0.49 8.88 5.99
C LEU A 124 -0.02 9.78 4.86
N GLN A 125 -0.12 11.08 5.05
CA GLN A 125 0.25 12.10 4.09
C GLN A 125 1.65 12.62 4.38
N THR A 126 2.41 12.80 3.32
CA THR A 126 3.74 13.42 3.36
C THR A 126 3.84 14.42 2.22
N GLU A 127 4.91 15.21 2.20
CA GLU A 127 5.12 16.20 1.14
C GLU A 127 5.31 15.57 -0.25
N ILE A 128 5.77 14.32 -0.33
CA ILE A 128 6.17 13.68 -1.59
C ILE A 128 5.40 12.39 -1.89
N ALA A 129 4.67 11.83 -0.93
CA ALA A 129 3.97 10.57 -1.06
C ALA A 129 2.76 10.48 -0.12
N ASP A 130 1.64 9.98 -0.62
CA ASP A 130 0.50 9.59 0.19
C ASP A 130 0.43 8.07 0.30
N PHE A 131 0.28 7.56 1.53
CA PHE A 131 0.10 6.15 1.83
C PHE A 131 -1.35 5.90 2.25
N PHE A 132 -2.04 5.06 1.50
CA PHE A 132 -3.42 4.64 1.75
C PHE A 132 -3.39 3.24 2.36
N PHE A 133 -3.57 3.15 3.67
CA PHE A 133 -3.68 1.88 4.37
C PHE A 133 -5.12 1.38 4.27
N VAL A 134 -5.30 0.13 3.83
CA VAL A 134 -6.61 -0.45 3.49
C VAL A 134 -6.81 -1.77 4.24
N ASP A 135 -7.94 -1.87 4.95
CA ASP A 135 -8.37 -3.10 5.59
C ASP A 135 -8.83 -4.15 4.56
N THR A 136 -7.88 -4.98 4.14
CA THR A 136 -8.13 -6.02 3.12
C THR A 136 -8.82 -7.27 3.66
N THR A 137 -8.89 -7.48 4.98
CA THR A 137 -9.41 -8.75 5.53
C THR A 137 -10.91 -8.97 5.24
N PRO A 138 -11.79 -7.95 5.36
CA PRO A 138 -13.20 -8.08 5.02
C PRO A 138 -13.45 -8.47 3.55
N PHE A 139 -12.53 -8.16 2.62
CA PHE A 139 -12.68 -8.52 1.20
C PHE A 139 -12.69 -10.03 0.98
N VAL A 140 -12.02 -10.81 1.80
CA VAL A 140 -11.83 -12.25 1.55
C VAL A 140 -13.08 -13.05 1.93
N LEU A 141 -13.92 -13.39 0.96
CA LEU A 141 -15.25 -13.99 1.16
C LEU A 141 -15.18 -15.36 1.85
N LYS A 142 -14.12 -16.13 1.61
CA LYS A 142 -13.92 -17.44 2.26
C LYS A 142 -13.86 -17.33 3.79
N TYR A 143 -13.38 -16.22 4.36
CA TYR A 143 -13.36 -16.04 5.82
C TYR A 143 -14.75 -15.84 6.42
N TRP A 144 -15.69 -15.30 5.65
CA TRP A 144 -17.08 -15.11 6.08
C TRP A 144 -17.90 -16.40 5.94
N ARG A 145 -17.73 -17.11 4.81
CA ARG A 145 -18.59 -18.25 4.46
C ARG A 145 -18.07 -19.60 4.93
N ARG A 146 -16.74 -19.76 5.01
CA ARG A 146 -16.07 -21.04 5.23
C ARG A 146 -14.79 -20.86 6.07
N PRO A 147 -14.89 -20.32 7.29
CA PRO A 147 -13.70 -20.03 8.09
C PRO A 147 -12.98 -21.29 8.63
N LYS A 148 -13.54 -22.48 8.41
CA LYS A 148 -13.11 -23.73 9.07
C LYS A 148 -13.19 -23.57 10.59
N ASP A 149 -12.13 -23.90 11.32
CA ASP A 149 -12.07 -23.83 12.79
C ASP A 149 -11.67 -22.43 13.30
N HIS A 150 -11.59 -21.42 12.43
CA HIS A 150 -11.22 -20.07 12.81
C HIS A 150 -12.45 -19.25 13.16
N HIS A 151 -12.41 -18.55 14.29
CA HIS A 151 -13.31 -17.44 14.55
C HIS A 151 -12.72 -16.17 13.94
N TYR A 152 -13.57 -15.29 13.42
CA TYR A 152 -13.17 -13.98 12.90
C TYR A 152 -14.02 -12.89 13.55
N ASP A 153 -13.36 -11.86 14.06
CA ASP A 153 -13.98 -10.72 14.71
C ASP A 153 -14.49 -9.71 13.68
N TRP A 154 -15.78 -9.82 13.36
CA TRP A 154 -16.47 -8.98 12.38
C TRP A 154 -17.16 -7.74 12.99
N ARG A 155 -16.90 -7.43 14.26
CA ARG A 155 -17.42 -6.21 14.89
C ARG A 155 -16.99 -4.99 14.07
N GLU A 156 -17.91 -4.05 13.89
CA GLU A 156 -17.73 -2.79 13.12
C GLU A 156 -17.47 -2.94 11.61
N VAL A 157 -17.38 -4.16 11.07
CA VAL A 157 -17.21 -4.39 9.63
C VAL A 157 -18.33 -5.23 9.00
N SER A 158 -19.32 -5.62 9.81
CA SER A 158 -20.57 -6.23 9.36
C SER A 158 -21.67 -5.16 9.27
N PRO A 159 -22.50 -5.13 8.20
CA PRO A 159 -22.53 -6.07 7.08
C PRO A 159 -21.37 -5.87 6.09
N ARG A 160 -20.72 -6.98 5.68
CA ARG A 160 -19.52 -6.98 4.81
C ARG A 160 -19.64 -6.07 3.59
N ASN A 161 -20.72 -6.20 2.83
CA ASN A 161 -20.85 -5.48 1.56
C ASN A 161 -21.01 -3.98 1.79
N GLN A 162 -21.73 -3.58 2.84
CA GLN A 162 -21.84 -2.16 3.20
C GLN A 162 -20.47 -1.61 3.58
N TYR A 163 -19.74 -2.30 4.45
CA TYR A 163 -18.39 -1.89 4.86
C TYR A 163 -17.43 -1.76 3.66
N ILE A 164 -17.35 -2.77 2.79
CA ILE A 164 -16.47 -2.74 1.61
C ILE A 164 -16.86 -1.61 0.67
N ASN A 165 -18.16 -1.39 0.43
CA ASN A 165 -18.62 -0.34 -0.48
C ASN A 165 -18.27 1.06 0.06
N THR A 166 -18.49 1.30 1.35
CA THR A 166 -18.11 2.56 2.00
C THR A 166 -16.60 2.77 1.93
N LEU A 167 -15.79 1.76 2.30
CA LEU A 167 -14.34 1.84 2.22
C LEU A 167 -13.83 2.14 0.80
N LEU A 168 -14.42 1.52 -0.24
CA LEU A 168 -14.04 1.80 -1.62
C LEU A 168 -14.44 3.22 -2.06
N GLN A 169 -15.59 3.73 -1.61
CA GLN A 169 -16.01 5.10 -1.89
C GLN A 169 -15.07 6.12 -1.23
N ASP A 170 -14.74 5.91 0.04
CA ASP A 170 -13.85 6.81 0.78
C ASP A 170 -12.42 6.78 0.20
N LEU A 171 -11.94 5.59 -0.19
CA LEU A 171 -10.64 5.44 -0.84
C LEU A 171 -10.61 6.08 -2.24
N ASP A 172 -11.66 5.90 -3.05
CA ASP A 172 -11.79 6.53 -4.36
C ASP A 172 -11.73 8.06 -4.25
N GLY A 173 -12.50 8.64 -3.33
CA GLY A 173 -12.48 10.08 -3.04
C GLY A 173 -11.10 10.55 -2.60
N ALA A 174 -10.48 9.86 -1.65
CA ALA A 174 -9.16 10.23 -1.15
C ALA A 174 -8.04 10.13 -2.20
N LEU A 175 -8.07 9.11 -3.05
CA LEU A 175 -7.11 8.94 -4.15
C LEU A 175 -7.28 10.03 -5.21
N LYS A 176 -8.53 10.42 -5.50
CA LYS A 176 -8.88 11.50 -6.41
C LYS A 176 -8.38 12.86 -5.92
N GLU A 177 -8.46 13.11 -4.62
CA GLU A 177 -8.00 14.35 -3.98
C GLU A 177 -6.48 14.44 -3.86
N SER A 178 -5.78 13.30 -3.83
CA SER A 178 -4.35 13.26 -3.61
C SER A 178 -3.55 13.84 -4.78
N ILE A 179 -2.93 14.99 -4.53
CA ILE A 179 -1.96 15.64 -5.42
C ILE A 179 -0.52 15.18 -5.18
N ALA A 180 -0.29 14.27 -4.23
CA ALA A 180 1.05 13.76 -3.92
C ALA A 180 1.73 13.15 -5.17
N PRO A 181 3.04 13.38 -5.38
CA PRO A 181 3.80 12.79 -6.47
C PRO A 181 3.69 11.26 -6.52
N TRP A 182 3.76 10.60 -5.36
CA TRP A 182 3.65 9.16 -5.24
C TRP A 182 2.38 8.76 -4.50
N LYS A 183 1.67 7.75 -5.04
CA LYS A 183 0.54 7.12 -4.37
C LYS A 183 0.87 5.66 -4.05
N PHE A 184 0.90 5.33 -2.76
CA PHE A 184 1.16 3.97 -2.30
C PHE A 184 -0.05 3.42 -1.56
N VAL A 185 -0.45 2.20 -1.88
CA VAL A 185 -1.52 1.51 -1.17
C VAL A 185 -0.91 0.37 -0.37
N VAL A 186 -1.28 0.26 0.91
CA VAL A 186 -0.77 -0.76 1.81
C VAL A 186 -1.93 -1.59 2.32
N GLY A 187 -1.87 -2.89 2.12
CA GLY A 187 -2.86 -3.86 2.61
C GLY A 187 -2.18 -5.07 3.24
N HIS A 188 -2.97 -6.02 3.75
CA HIS A 188 -2.42 -7.28 4.24
C HIS A 188 -2.33 -8.33 3.13
N HIS A 189 -3.43 -8.52 2.39
CA HIS A 189 -3.58 -9.60 1.41
C HIS A 189 -2.85 -9.31 0.09
N THR A 190 -2.49 -10.37 -0.61
CA THR A 190 -1.84 -10.34 -1.92
C THR A 190 -2.82 -9.90 -3.00
N MET A 191 -2.42 -8.91 -3.80
CA MET A 191 -3.10 -8.58 -5.04
C MET A 191 -2.54 -9.40 -6.20
N ARG A 192 -1.20 -9.43 -6.31
CA ARG A 192 -0.44 -10.38 -7.14
C ARG A 192 0.52 -11.16 -6.26
N SER A 193 0.61 -12.47 -6.47
CA SER A 193 1.60 -13.31 -5.80
C SER A 193 1.97 -14.53 -6.63
N VAL A 194 3.20 -15.01 -6.43
CA VAL A 194 3.67 -16.31 -6.94
C VAL A 194 3.82 -17.39 -5.86
N SER A 195 3.36 -17.13 -4.64
CA SER A 195 3.54 -18.03 -3.50
C SER A 195 2.24 -18.78 -3.15
N LYS A 196 2.13 -19.23 -1.90
CA LYS A 196 1.12 -20.18 -1.42
C LYS A 196 -0.31 -19.65 -1.51
N HIS A 197 -0.52 -18.37 -1.20
CA HIS A 197 -1.86 -17.80 -1.19
C HIS A 197 -2.31 -17.35 -2.58
N GLY A 198 -1.37 -16.95 -3.44
CA GLY A 198 -1.66 -16.49 -4.80
C GLY A 198 -2.47 -15.19 -4.79
N ASP A 199 -3.22 -14.93 -5.85
CA ASP A 199 -3.98 -13.70 -5.99
C ASP A 199 -5.27 -13.74 -5.17
N THR A 200 -5.64 -12.61 -4.57
CA THR A 200 -6.94 -12.46 -3.91
C THR A 200 -7.96 -11.92 -4.92
N GLU A 201 -8.79 -12.81 -5.48
CA GLU A 201 -9.80 -12.48 -6.49
C GLU A 201 -10.67 -11.28 -6.11
N GLU A 202 -11.14 -11.19 -4.86
CA GLU A 202 -12.00 -10.08 -4.46
C GLU A 202 -11.27 -8.72 -4.47
N LEU A 203 -9.95 -8.70 -4.30
CA LEU A 203 -9.15 -7.48 -4.46
C LEU A 203 -8.97 -7.13 -5.94
N LEU A 204 -8.77 -8.13 -6.81
CA LEU A 204 -8.69 -7.92 -8.26
C LEU A 204 -10.00 -7.39 -8.84
N GLU A 205 -11.13 -7.91 -8.37
CA GLU A 205 -12.46 -7.51 -8.83
C GLU A 205 -12.89 -6.14 -8.34
N LYS A 206 -12.54 -5.78 -7.09
CA LYS A 206 -13.13 -4.61 -6.42
C LYS A 206 -12.15 -3.48 -6.16
N LEU A 207 -10.94 -3.78 -5.69
CA LEU A 207 -9.97 -2.77 -5.27
C LEU A 207 -9.04 -2.35 -6.42
N LEU A 208 -8.50 -3.31 -7.17
CA LEU A 208 -7.57 -3.04 -8.27
C LEU A 208 -8.12 -2.05 -9.33
N PRO A 209 -9.41 -2.09 -9.72
CA PRO A 209 -9.95 -1.10 -10.66
C PRO A 209 -9.83 0.34 -10.13
N VAL A 210 -10.13 0.57 -8.85
CA VAL A 210 -9.97 1.88 -8.18
C VAL A 210 -8.49 2.30 -8.18
N LEU A 211 -7.58 1.37 -7.89
CA LEU A 211 -6.14 1.69 -7.86
C LEU A 211 -5.60 2.05 -9.26
N LYS A 212 -6.08 1.34 -10.29
CA LYS A 212 -5.71 1.60 -11.69
C LYS A 212 -6.22 2.96 -12.16
N GLU A 213 -7.49 3.26 -11.89
CA GLU A 213 -8.15 4.52 -12.26
C GLU A 213 -7.37 5.73 -11.71
N HIS A 214 -6.99 5.69 -10.44
CA HIS A 214 -6.28 6.80 -9.80
C HIS A 214 -4.76 6.76 -9.95
N GLY A 215 -4.26 5.82 -10.74
CA GLY A 215 -2.84 5.73 -11.05
C GLY A 215 -1.96 5.51 -9.81
N VAL A 216 -2.34 4.57 -8.95
CA VAL A 216 -1.47 4.11 -7.85
C VAL A 216 -0.13 3.62 -8.40
N ASP A 217 0.97 3.89 -7.68
CA ASP A 217 2.31 3.53 -8.13
C ASP A 217 2.77 2.18 -7.59
N ILE A 218 2.48 1.91 -6.31
CA ILE A 218 2.94 0.72 -5.61
C ILE A 218 1.84 0.21 -4.69
N TYR A 219 1.54 -1.08 -4.77
CA TYR A 219 0.76 -1.82 -3.79
C TYR A 219 1.70 -2.66 -2.94
N ILE A 220 1.59 -2.55 -1.62
CA ILE A 220 2.46 -3.21 -0.64
C ILE A 220 1.63 -4.13 0.24
N ASN A 221 2.05 -5.38 0.40
CA ASN A 221 1.36 -6.35 1.25
C ASN A 221 2.29 -7.31 2.02
N GLY A 222 1.67 -8.11 2.89
CA GLY A 222 2.24 -9.31 3.51
C GLY A 222 1.45 -10.54 3.05
N HIS A 223 0.89 -11.29 3.99
CA HIS A 223 0.05 -12.49 3.83
C HIS A 223 0.76 -13.70 3.23
N ASP A 224 1.42 -13.53 2.08
CA ASP A 224 2.35 -14.53 1.59
C ASP A 224 3.70 -14.39 2.26
N HIS A 225 4.15 -15.52 2.81
CA HIS A 225 5.24 -15.64 3.76
C HIS A 225 6.62 -15.66 3.06
N CYS A 226 6.87 -14.65 2.24
CA CYS A 226 8.03 -14.51 1.35
C CYS A 226 8.29 -13.02 1.05
N LEU A 227 9.28 -12.74 0.19
CA LEU A 227 9.51 -11.42 -0.38
C LEU A 227 9.32 -11.48 -1.90
N GLU A 228 8.56 -10.54 -2.46
CA GLU A 228 8.24 -10.55 -3.89
C GLU A 228 8.21 -9.15 -4.50
N HIS A 229 8.53 -9.08 -5.80
CA HIS A 229 8.16 -7.94 -6.63
C HIS A 229 7.64 -8.45 -7.96
N ILE A 230 6.40 -8.07 -8.28
CA ILE A 230 5.72 -8.34 -9.54
C ILE A 230 5.37 -7.00 -10.20
N SER A 231 5.68 -6.87 -11.49
CA SER A 231 5.30 -5.73 -12.33
C SER A 231 4.00 -6.04 -13.06
N SER A 232 3.02 -5.15 -12.95
CA SER A 232 1.80 -5.23 -13.74
C SER A 232 2.10 -5.14 -15.25
N LYS A 233 1.47 -5.99 -16.06
CA LYS A 233 1.57 -5.96 -17.52
C LYS A 233 0.64 -4.94 -18.17
N ASP A 234 -0.46 -4.61 -17.52
CA ASP A 234 -1.52 -3.75 -18.06
C ASP A 234 -1.66 -2.40 -17.35
N SER A 235 -0.80 -2.14 -16.35
CA SER A 235 -0.71 -0.86 -15.66
C SER A 235 0.71 -0.57 -15.21
N SER A 236 0.97 0.62 -14.69
CA SER A 236 2.30 0.94 -14.12
C SER A 236 2.45 0.53 -12.64
N ILE A 237 1.42 -0.08 -12.05
CA ILE A 237 1.44 -0.52 -10.64
C ILE A 237 2.55 -1.56 -10.45
N GLN A 238 3.25 -1.45 -9.34
CA GLN A 238 4.21 -2.45 -8.87
C GLN A 238 3.61 -3.11 -7.62
N TYR A 239 3.62 -4.44 -7.57
CA TYR A 239 3.16 -5.22 -6.42
C TYR A 239 4.37 -5.70 -5.64
N LEU A 240 4.46 -5.31 -4.36
CA LEU A 240 5.59 -5.64 -3.48
C LEU A 240 5.09 -6.40 -2.25
N THR A 241 5.55 -7.63 -2.09
CA THR A 241 5.25 -8.46 -0.92
C THR A 241 6.44 -8.42 0.05
N SER A 242 6.18 -8.10 1.32
CA SER A 242 7.14 -8.17 2.43
C SER A 242 6.55 -8.97 3.59
N GLY A 243 6.19 -10.23 3.38
CA GLY A 243 5.56 -11.11 4.39
C GLY A 243 6.51 -12.08 5.09
N GLY A 244 7.83 -11.97 4.84
CA GLY A 244 8.86 -12.80 5.45
C GLY A 244 9.25 -12.42 6.89
N GLY A 245 8.43 -11.67 7.63
CA GLY A 245 8.83 -11.13 8.94
C GLY A 245 8.96 -12.17 10.07
N SER A 246 8.21 -13.27 9.99
CA SER A 246 8.21 -14.34 10.99
C SER A 246 8.19 -15.73 10.35
N ASN A 247 7.04 -16.24 9.94
CA ASN A 247 7.01 -17.55 9.27
C ASN A 247 7.36 -17.36 7.79
N ALA A 248 8.30 -18.14 7.26
CA ALA A 248 8.68 -18.15 5.84
C ALA A 248 9.00 -19.57 5.35
N TRP A 249 9.64 -19.71 4.18
CA TRP A 249 10.07 -20.99 3.58
C TRP A 249 8.91 -21.95 3.32
N ARG A 250 7.94 -21.49 2.53
CA ARG A 250 6.75 -22.29 2.19
C ARG A 250 7.02 -23.28 1.06
N GLY A 251 8.11 -23.12 0.31
CA GLY A 251 8.49 -23.99 -0.80
C GLY A 251 7.44 -24.05 -1.91
N THR A 252 6.62 -23.01 -2.03
CA THR A 252 5.53 -22.96 -3.02
C THR A 252 5.83 -21.89 -4.05
N TYR A 253 5.69 -22.27 -5.33
CA TYR A 253 5.80 -21.37 -6.45
C TYR A 253 4.68 -21.68 -7.44
N THR A 254 3.82 -20.69 -7.69
CA THR A 254 2.75 -20.72 -8.67
C THR A 254 2.92 -19.51 -9.59
N PRO A 255 3.16 -19.70 -10.90
CA PRO A 255 3.30 -18.56 -11.81
C PRO A 255 2.11 -17.61 -11.75
N ASN A 256 2.39 -16.31 -11.79
CA ASN A 256 1.39 -15.25 -11.92
C ASN A 256 1.29 -14.82 -13.39
N ASP A 257 0.14 -14.27 -13.79
CA ASP A 257 -0.06 -13.73 -15.14
C ASP A 257 0.75 -12.46 -15.39
N ASP A 258 1.07 -11.68 -14.35
CA ASP A 258 1.94 -10.50 -14.42
C ASP A 258 3.43 -10.88 -14.42
N GLU A 259 4.32 -9.89 -14.55
CA GLU A 259 5.75 -10.14 -14.73
C GLU A 259 6.49 -10.23 -13.39
N LEU A 260 6.90 -11.44 -13.01
CA LEU A 260 7.72 -11.64 -11.82
C LEU A 260 9.12 -11.04 -12.00
N GLN A 261 9.46 -10.05 -11.16
CA GLN A 261 10.77 -9.40 -11.17
C GLN A 261 11.71 -9.97 -10.11
N PHE A 262 11.16 -10.44 -8.99
CA PHE A 262 11.92 -11.01 -7.89
C PHE A 262 11.03 -11.86 -7.00
N PHE A 263 11.58 -12.98 -6.55
CA PHE A 263 10.98 -13.88 -5.58
C PHE A 263 12.05 -14.41 -4.64
N TYR A 264 11.80 -14.35 -3.34
CA TYR A 264 12.65 -14.94 -2.32
C TYR A 264 11.78 -15.63 -1.26
N ASP A 265 11.82 -16.96 -1.26
CA ASP A 265 11.14 -17.79 -0.28
C ASP A 265 11.98 -17.91 0.99
N GLY A 266 11.89 -16.89 1.84
CA GLY A 266 12.62 -16.86 3.11
C GLY A 266 12.26 -15.67 3.96
N GLN A 267 12.85 -15.64 5.16
CA GLN A 267 12.65 -14.53 6.08
C GLN A 267 13.41 -13.28 5.63
N GLY A 268 12.81 -12.12 5.91
CA GLY A 268 13.39 -10.85 5.56
C GLY A 268 12.40 -9.71 5.62
N PHE A 269 12.77 -8.60 4.99
CA PHE A 269 12.00 -7.37 4.96
C PHE A 269 12.41 -6.51 3.76
N MET A 270 11.67 -5.43 3.54
CA MET A 270 11.95 -4.46 2.50
C MET A 270 12.34 -3.12 3.14
N ALA A 271 13.29 -2.41 2.51
CA ALA A 271 13.57 -1.01 2.79
C ALA A 271 13.28 -0.16 1.56
N MET A 272 12.73 1.03 1.77
CA MET A 272 12.41 1.97 0.70
C MET A 272 13.01 3.34 1.01
N GLU A 273 13.57 3.96 -0.02
CA GLU A 273 13.99 5.36 -0.01
C GLU A 273 13.15 6.10 -1.07
N VAL A 274 12.31 7.04 -0.62
CA VAL A 274 11.41 7.79 -1.50
C VAL A 274 11.96 9.20 -1.64
N MET A 275 12.13 9.62 -2.88
CA MET A 275 12.48 10.97 -3.29
C MET A 275 11.37 11.51 -4.19
N ALA A 276 11.29 12.83 -4.33
CA ALA A 276 10.27 13.47 -5.17
C ALA A 276 10.21 12.92 -6.60
N ALA A 277 11.34 12.46 -7.16
CA ALA A 277 11.43 11.94 -8.53
C ALA A 277 11.66 10.42 -8.64
N SER A 278 11.94 9.72 -7.54
CA SER A 278 12.26 8.29 -7.58
C SER A 278 11.98 7.55 -6.29
N VAL A 279 11.66 6.25 -6.41
CA VAL A 279 11.58 5.31 -5.29
C VAL A 279 12.65 4.24 -5.48
N LYS A 280 13.49 4.05 -4.47
CA LYS A 280 14.48 2.97 -4.41
C LYS A 280 14.03 1.91 -3.43
N ILE A 281 14.08 0.64 -3.84
CA ILE A 281 13.62 -0.49 -3.03
C ILE A 281 14.72 -1.54 -2.94
N LYS A 282 14.97 -2.04 -1.73
CA LYS A 282 15.89 -3.13 -1.44
C LYS A 282 15.20 -4.19 -0.59
N PHE A 283 15.40 -5.45 -0.97
CA PHE A 283 14.96 -6.61 -0.20
C PHE A 283 16.13 -7.17 0.58
N TYR A 284 15.94 -7.37 1.87
CA TYR A 284 16.93 -7.91 2.79
C TYR A 284 16.45 -9.26 3.30
N ASP A 285 17.35 -10.23 3.38
CA ASP A 285 17.08 -11.45 4.13
C ASP A 285 17.16 -11.21 5.65
N VAL A 286 16.89 -12.28 6.40
CA VAL A 286 16.99 -12.32 7.86
C VAL A 286 18.38 -11.96 8.41
N PHE A 287 19.46 -12.17 7.66
CA PHE A 287 20.82 -11.79 8.05
C PHE A 287 21.16 -10.35 7.68
N GLY A 288 20.25 -9.64 7.01
CA GLY A 288 20.44 -8.27 6.55
C GLY A 288 21.28 -8.18 5.28
N GLN A 289 21.42 -9.27 4.52
CA GLN A 289 22.05 -9.29 3.21
C GLN A 289 21.03 -8.92 2.13
N VAL A 290 21.48 -8.17 1.11
CA VAL A 290 20.63 -7.73 0.02
C VAL A 290 20.35 -8.89 -0.92
N GLN A 291 19.09 -9.28 -1.05
CA GLN A 291 18.64 -10.35 -1.96
C GLN A 291 18.28 -9.83 -3.36
N ARG A 292 17.99 -8.53 -3.47
CA ARG A 292 17.83 -7.84 -4.75
C ARG A 292 18.54 -6.49 -4.75
N ALA A 293 19.46 -6.32 -5.70
CA ALA A 293 20.13 -5.07 -5.95
C ALA A 293 19.14 -4.05 -6.54
N GLU A 294 18.63 -3.17 -5.68
CA GLU A 294 17.98 -1.88 -5.96
C GLU A 294 17.02 -1.84 -7.16
N PHE A 295 15.71 -1.94 -6.89
CA PHE A 295 14.70 -1.51 -7.87
C PHE A 295 14.50 0.00 -7.79
N ASN A 296 14.64 0.70 -8.91
CA ASN A 296 14.48 2.14 -9.03
C ASN A 296 13.27 2.46 -9.92
N LYS A 297 12.17 2.94 -9.32
CA LYS A 297 11.04 3.48 -10.07
C LYS A 297 11.18 4.99 -10.17
N ALA A 298 11.23 5.52 -11.39
CA ALA A 298 11.18 6.97 -11.63
C ALA A 298 9.72 7.45 -11.67
N LEU A 299 9.48 8.69 -11.26
CA LEU A 299 8.16 9.30 -11.32
C LEU A 299 7.60 9.24 -12.75
N ARG A 300 6.30 8.95 -12.91
CA ARG A 300 5.67 8.71 -14.22
C ARG A 300 5.98 9.78 -15.26
N TYR A 301 5.95 11.07 -14.88
CA TYR A 301 6.26 12.18 -15.78
C TYR A 301 7.73 12.18 -16.26
N VAL A 302 8.67 11.90 -15.35
CA VAL A 302 10.10 11.81 -15.67
C VAL A 302 10.38 10.62 -16.60
N TYR A 303 9.70 9.48 -16.36
CA TYR A 303 9.82 8.30 -17.22
C TYR A 303 9.28 8.56 -18.63
N GLN A 304 8.12 9.19 -18.76
CA GLN A 304 7.56 9.57 -20.06
C GLN A 304 8.43 10.60 -20.80
N ALA A 305 8.98 11.59 -20.10
CA ALA A 305 9.90 12.57 -20.67
C ALA A 305 11.20 11.93 -21.19
N LYS A 306 11.86 11.07 -20.39
CA LYS A 306 13.06 10.33 -20.81
C LYS A 306 12.80 9.41 -21.99
N ASN A 307 11.66 8.71 -22.00
CA ASN A 307 11.30 7.84 -23.13
C ASN A 307 11.00 8.64 -24.40
N ARG A 308 10.46 9.86 -24.27
CA ARG A 308 10.28 10.78 -25.40
C ARG A 308 11.62 11.26 -25.94
N GLU A 309 12.55 11.67 -25.08
CA GLU A 309 13.91 12.07 -25.47
C GLU A 309 14.67 10.92 -26.15
N MET A 310 14.63 9.70 -25.60
CA MET A 310 15.25 8.52 -26.21
C MET A 310 14.61 8.12 -27.56
N ARG A 311 13.31 8.37 -27.74
CA ARG A 311 12.65 8.16 -29.03
C ARG A 311 13.11 9.21 -30.05
N ILE A 312 13.21 10.48 -29.65
CA ILE A 312 13.70 11.56 -30.51
C ILE A 312 15.14 11.28 -30.94
N SER A 313 16.04 10.92 -30.01
CA SER A 313 17.44 10.63 -30.33
C SER A 313 17.60 9.46 -31.32
N ARG A 314 16.81 8.39 -31.17
CA ARG A 314 16.80 7.26 -32.12
C ARG A 314 16.29 7.62 -33.50
N VAL A 315 15.35 8.57 -33.60
CA VAL A 315 14.85 9.06 -34.89
C VAL A 315 15.93 9.92 -35.56
N GLU A 316 16.57 10.82 -34.83
CA GLU A 316 17.67 11.65 -35.32
C GLU A 316 18.89 10.84 -35.79
N GLU A 317 19.26 9.77 -35.07
CA GLU A 317 20.31 8.84 -35.50
C GLU A 317 19.96 8.12 -36.80
N LYS A 318 18.70 7.67 -36.95
CA LYS A 318 18.22 7.04 -38.20
C LYS A 318 18.19 8.02 -39.37
N GLU A 319 17.90 9.29 -39.14
CA GLU A 319 17.96 10.32 -40.18
C GLU A 319 19.40 10.67 -40.57
N LYS A 320 20.31 10.77 -39.61
CA LYS A 320 21.74 10.96 -39.89
C LYS A 320 22.34 9.79 -40.67
N GLY A 321 21.96 8.55 -40.33
CA GLY A 321 22.38 7.35 -41.06
C GLY A 321 21.91 7.36 -42.53
N ARG A 322 20.62 7.64 -42.76
CA ARG A 322 20.06 7.75 -44.13
C ARG A 322 20.72 8.86 -44.95
N ASN A 323 20.92 10.04 -44.36
CA ASN A 323 21.59 11.15 -45.03
C ASN A 323 23.07 10.85 -45.35
N ALA A 324 23.74 10.01 -44.56
CA ALA A 324 25.11 9.57 -44.83
C ALA A 324 25.15 8.54 -45.98
N GLU A 325 24.22 7.58 -46.02
CA GLU A 325 24.08 6.65 -47.15
C GLU A 325 23.77 7.37 -48.47
N ASP A 326 22.84 8.32 -48.47
CA ASP A 326 22.49 9.10 -49.67
C ASP A 326 23.67 9.93 -50.20
N ARG A 327 24.50 10.50 -49.32
CA ARG A 327 25.74 11.20 -49.71
C ARG A 327 26.79 10.25 -50.28
N GLN A 328 26.84 9.01 -49.80
CA GLN A 328 27.77 8.01 -50.29
C GLN A 328 27.34 7.48 -51.67
N ILE A 329 26.04 7.25 -51.87
CA ILE A 329 25.47 6.85 -53.18
C ILE A 329 25.62 7.97 -54.21
N GLY A 330 25.42 9.24 -53.82
CA GLY A 330 25.60 10.40 -54.69
C GLY A 330 27.05 10.65 -55.13
N ARG A 331 28.05 10.17 -54.37
CA ARG A 331 29.48 10.24 -54.74
C ARG A 331 29.93 9.13 -55.69
N VAL A 332 29.22 8.00 -55.74
CA VAL A 332 29.54 6.87 -56.64
C VAL A 332 28.96 7.10 -58.05
N ARG A 333 28.04 8.05 -58.21
CA ARG A 333 27.36 8.38 -59.49
C ARG A 333 27.93 9.61 -60.22
N ARG A 334 29.13 10.08 -59.89
CA ARG A 334 29.79 11.19 -60.60
C ARG A 334 31.09 10.76 -61.26
#